data_AF-A0A2W0BSR0-F1
#
_entry.id   AF-A0A2W0BSR0-F1
#
_cell.length_a   1.000
_cell.length_b   1.000
_cell.length_c   1.000
_cell.angle_alpha   90.00
_cell.angle_beta   90.00
_cell.angle_gamma   90.00
#
_symmetry.space_group_name_H-M   'P 1'
#
loop_
_entity.id
_entity.type
_entity.pdbx_description
1 polymer ?
#
loop_
_entity_poly.entity_id
_entity_poly.type
_entity_poly.pdbx_seq_one_letter_code
_entity_poly.pdbx_strand_id
1 'polypeptide(L)'
;RYSLSVHGCDHTRAEFGSSDRQRLYWKTQQAIERMTQHESITGISHDRVMVFPQGVFSEAAMDVLRRTGLIASVNNDVISADPHPRAITVSDVWDIAVMRYSFALFTRRYPWEGIENFAFDVLLGKPAIAVIHHDYCSDHCARLVNFIQRLNALHRAPTWRNLGEVVRRSCRQREVSLGVVEVEMYGTELRIENRSDQPKHFLIKRRDHEASAIQRICAGAHEISWKPVNGHIELEIELNPGENQVIQIRFYDAAEKRRSGDNLPYRLKAMLRRYLCEVRDNYIVPMRFRFTAYR
;
A
#
# COMPACT_ATOMS: atom_id res chain seq x y z
N ARG A 1 -13.56 8.77 6.78
CA ARG A 1 -12.71 8.55 7.98
C ARG A 1 -11.26 8.65 7.53
N TYR A 2 -10.45 9.44 8.22
CA TYR A 2 -9.01 9.50 7.99
C TYR A 2 -8.35 8.23 8.55
N SER A 3 -7.24 7.81 7.96
CA SER A 3 -6.37 6.75 8.49
C SER A 3 -4.92 7.17 8.34
N LEU A 4 -4.05 6.50 9.07
CA LEU A 4 -2.62 6.57 8.87
C LEU A 4 -2.15 5.39 8.00
N SER A 5 -0.93 5.45 7.50
CA SER A 5 -0.28 4.31 6.83
C SER A 5 1.18 4.26 7.26
N VAL A 6 1.81 3.09 7.11
CA VAL A 6 3.23 2.92 7.47
C VAL A 6 4.07 3.64 6.44
N HIS A 7 4.87 4.64 6.84
CA HIS A 7 5.78 5.36 5.95
C HIS A 7 7.24 5.12 6.33
N GLY A 8 7.67 3.88 6.20
CA GLY A 8 8.94 3.39 6.72
C GLY A 8 8.97 3.27 8.24
N CYS A 9 10.16 3.35 8.83
CA CYS A 9 10.37 3.24 10.28
C CYS A 9 10.94 4.53 10.90
N ASP A 10 12.11 4.96 10.42
CA ASP A 10 12.81 6.14 10.95
C ASP A 10 12.97 7.23 9.87
N HIS A 11 12.43 6.98 8.66
CA HIS A 11 12.55 7.81 7.48
C HIS A 11 14.02 8.18 7.16
N THR A 12 14.94 7.26 7.47
CA THR A 12 16.36 7.41 7.14
C THR A 12 16.59 7.22 5.64
N ARG A 13 17.72 7.72 5.11
CA ARG A 13 17.98 7.65 3.67
C ARG A 13 17.96 6.20 3.19
N ALA A 14 17.14 5.91 2.19
CA ALA A 14 17.05 4.60 1.53
C ALA A 14 16.87 3.41 2.49
N GLU A 15 16.12 3.60 3.58
CA GLU A 15 16.08 2.59 4.67
C GLU A 15 15.46 1.24 4.27
N PHE A 16 14.65 1.23 3.21
CA PHE A 16 14.11 0.03 2.57
C PHE A 16 14.81 -0.35 1.26
N GLY A 17 15.85 0.36 0.85
CA GLY A 17 16.67 0.05 -0.34
C GLY A 17 17.84 -0.90 -0.08
N SER A 18 17.83 -1.63 1.04
CA SER A 18 18.91 -2.55 1.43
C SER A 18 18.60 -3.99 0.98
N SER A 19 19.62 -4.80 0.73
CA SER A 19 19.47 -6.25 0.52
C SER A 19 19.47 -7.06 1.82
N ASP A 20 19.74 -6.42 2.98
CA ASP A 20 19.76 -7.08 4.29
C ASP A 20 18.33 -7.38 4.78
N ARG A 21 17.88 -8.61 4.50
CA ARG A 21 16.53 -9.09 4.83
C ARG A 21 16.24 -9.04 6.32
N GLN A 22 17.22 -9.32 7.17
CA GLN A 22 17.04 -9.34 8.62
C GLN A 22 16.79 -7.92 9.13
N ARG A 23 17.60 -6.96 8.68
CA ARG A 23 17.42 -5.54 9.00
C ARG A 23 16.07 -5.02 8.50
N LEU A 24 15.70 -5.34 7.25
CA LEU A 24 14.41 -4.98 6.68
C LEU A 24 13.25 -5.55 7.49
N TYR A 25 13.33 -6.83 7.89
CA TYR A 25 12.30 -7.49 8.70
C TYR A 25 12.13 -6.79 10.04
N TRP A 26 13.24 -6.56 10.74
CA TRP A 26 13.22 -5.85 12.01
C TRP A 26 12.65 -4.43 11.89
N LYS A 27 13.06 -3.67 10.86
CA LYS A 27 12.52 -2.32 10.62
C LYS A 27 11.03 -2.34 10.33
N THR A 28 10.56 -3.31 9.55
CA THR A 28 9.15 -3.47 9.23
C THR A 28 8.34 -3.78 10.49
N GLN A 29 8.79 -4.74 11.31
CA GLN A 29 8.13 -5.10 12.57
C GLN A 29 8.10 -3.92 13.54
N GLN A 30 9.22 -3.22 13.71
CA GLN A 30 9.28 -2.04 14.56
C GLN A 30 8.33 -0.94 14.08
N ALA A 31 8.22 -0.70 12.77
CA ALA A 31 7.27 0.26 12.22
C ALA A 31 5.81 -0.13 12.54
N ILE A 32 5.45 -1.40 12.37
CA ILE A 32 4.12 -1.93 12.70
C ILE A 32 3.83 -1.82 14.21
N GLU A 33 4.79 -2.18 15.06
CA GLU A 33 4.68 -2.08 16.52
C GLU A 33 4.42 -0.63 16.95
N ARG A 34 5.18 0.32 16.40
CA ARG A 34 5.01 1.76 16.68
C ARG A 34 3.65 2.27 16.22
N MET A 35 3.16 1.84 15.05
CA MET A 35 1.83 2.23 14.56
C MET A 35 0.71 1.60 15.39
N THR A 36 0.87 0.35 15.82
CA THR A 36 -0.07 -0.35 16.70
C THR A 36 -0.13 0.33 18.06
N GLN A 37 1.02 0.73 18.62
CA GLN A 37 1.07 1.50 19.86
C GLN A 37 0.47 2.90 19.69
N HIS A 38 0.70 3.57 18.55
CA HIS A 38 0.07 4.85 18.27
C HIS A 38 -1.45 4.71 18.25
N GLU A 39 -1.99 3.71 17.55
CA GLU A 39 -3.43 3.44 17.49
C GLU A 39 -4.02 3.12 18.87
N SER A 40 -3.33 2.33 19.71
CA SER A 40 -3.83 2.02 21.05
C SER A 40 -3.87 3.25 21.98
N ILE A 41 -2.96 4.21 21.78
CA ILE A 41 -2.89 5.45 22.56
C ILE A 41 -3.88 6.50 22.05
N THR A 42 -4.02 6.67 20.73
CA THR A 42 -4.78 7.78 20.13
C THR A 42 -6.16 7.38 19.62
N GLY A 43 -6.43 6.08 19.44
CA GLY A 43 -7.63 5.56 18.78
C GLY A 43 -7.64 5.80 17.26
N ILE A 44 -6.58 6.38 16.68
CA ILE A 44 -6.50 6.63 15.24
C ILE A 44 -6.01 5.35 14.55
N SER A 45 -6.90 4.74 13.77
CA SER A 45 -6.59 3.53 13.01
C SER A 45 -5.50 3.77 11.96
N HIS A 46 -4.64 2.77 11.76
CA HIS A 46 -3.70 2.76 10.66
C HIS A 46 -3.98 1.62 9.67
N ASP A 47 -3.78 1.92 8.40
CA ASP A 47 -3.79 0.93 7.34
C ASP A 47 -2.46 0.20 7.31
N ARG A 48 -2.52 -1.13 7.18
CA ARG A 48 -1.37 -2.02 7.02
C ARG A 48 -0.82 -1.96 5.59
N VAL A 49 -0.54 -0.75 5.11
CA VAL A 49 0.02 -0.48 3.78
C VAL A 49 1.35 0.23 3.96
N MET A 50 2.40 -0.30 3.32
CA MET A 50 3.72 0.32 3.33
C MET A 50 3.82 1.37 2.22
N VAL A 51 4.12 2.61 2.60
CA VAL A 51 4.50 3.68 1.70
C VAL A 51 6.00 3.86 1.82
N PHE A 52 6.75 3.60 0.76
CA PHE A 52 8.22 3.68 0.86
C PHE A 52 8.69 5.13 1.04
N PRO A 53 9.51 5.43 2.07
CA PRO A 53 10.16 6.72 2.21
C PRO A 53 10.97 7.06 0.96
N GLN A 54 10.83 8.29 0.49
CA GLN A 54 11.62 8.84 -0.63
C GLN A 54 11.47 8.08 -1.96
N GLY A 55 10.50 7.17 -2.09
CA GLY A 55 10.37 6.38 -3.30
C GLY A 55 11.22 5.10 -3.33
N VAL A 56 11.97 4.77 -2.27
CA VAL A 56 13.08 3.81 -2.35
C VAL A 56 12.76 2.49 -1.67
N PHE A 57 12.90 1.39 -2.41
CA PHE A 57 12.73 0.02 -1.93
C PHE A 57 13.67 -0.95 -2.66
N SER A 58 13.90 -2.14 -2.10
CA SER A 58 14.61 -3.26 -2.75
C SER A 58 13.69 -4.45 -2.99
N GLU A 59 14.09 -5.38 -3.85
CA GLU A 59 13.41 -6.67 -4.02
C GLU A 59 13.36 -7.47 -2.70
N ALA A 60 14.43 -7.41 -1.91
CA ALA A 60 14.48 -8.00 -0.58
C ALA A 60 13.44 -7.39 0.38
N ALA A 61 13.17 -6.09 0.28
CA ALA A 61 12.13 -5.45 1.07
C ALA A 61 10.75 -6.03 0.72
N MET A 62 10.44 -6.17 -0.57
CA MET A 62 9.15 -6.72 -1.02
C MET A 62 8.89 -8.12 -0.45
N ASP A 63 9.90 -9.00 -0.46
CA ASP A 63 9.80 -10.34 0.13
C ASP A 63 9.53 -10.31 1.63
N VAL A 64 10.19 -9.40 2.34
CA VAL A 64 10.01 -9.22 3.78
C VAL A 64 8.60 -8.71 4.09
N LEU A 65 8.14 -7.66 3.39
CA LEU A 65 6.84 -7.05 3.65
C LEU A 65 5.69 -8.08 3.52
N ARG A 66 5.76 -8.96 2.51
CA ARG A 66 4.80 -10.05 2.30
C ARG A 66 4.54 -10.89 3.55
N ARG A 67 5.56 -11.07 4.41
CA ARG A 67 5.55 -11.94 5.59
C ARG A 67 5.39 -11.19 6.90
N THR A 68 4.89 -9.95 6.88
CA THR A 68 4.77 -9.09 8.07
C THR A 68 3.32 -8.69 8.39
N GLY A 69 2.35 -9.27 7.68
CA GLY A 69 0.94 -8.93 7.84
C GLY A 69 0.55 -7.60 7.20
N LEU A 70 1.40 -7.00 6.38
CA LEU A 70 1.04 -5.89 5.49
C LEU A 70 0.19 -6.40 4.31
N ILE A 71 -0.62 -5.49 3.76
CA ILE A 71 -1.61 -5.77 2.71
C ILE A 71 -1.01 -5.57 1.32
N ALA A 72 -0.34 -4.44 1.15
CA ALA A 72 0.30 -4.03 -0.08
C ALA A 72 1.35 -2.95 0.21
N SER A 73 2.10 -2.58 -0.82
CA SER A 73 2.98 -1.42 -0.82
C SER A 73 2.52 -0.40 -1.86
N VAL A 74 2.85 0.86 -1.62
CA VAL A 74 2.45 2.00 -2.45
C VAL A 74 3.67 2.90 -2.66
N ASN A 75 3.96 3.24 -3.91
CA ASN A 75 5.15 4.02 -4.25
C ASN A 75 4.97 4.86 -5.52
N ASN A 76 5.83 5.86 -5.72
CA ASN A 76 5.86 6.61 -6.98
C ASN A 76 6.61 5.85 -8.07
N ASP A 77 7.77 5.30 -7.72
CA ASP A 77 8.60 4.52 -8.64
C ASP A 77 8.25 3.02 -8.57
N VAL A 78 8.44 2.33 -9.68
CA VAL A 78 8.23 0.89 -9.82
C VAL A 78 9.53 0.11 -9.90
N ILE A 79 10.67 0.79 -10.07
CA ILE A 79 11.99 0.18 -10.17
C ILE A 79 12.62 0.11 -8.78
N SER A 80 13.16 -1.06 -8.42
CA SER A 80 13.85 -1.24 -7.14
C SER A 80 15.25 -0.61 -7.16
N ALA A 81 15.80 -0.35 -5.97
CA ALA A 81 17.11 0.25 -5.76
C ALA A 81 18.27 -0.79 -5.78
N ASP A 82 17.98 -2.03 -6.14
CA ASP A 82 18.98 -3.08 -6.28
C ASP A 82 20.01 -2.73 -7.38
N PRO A 83 21.27 -3.16 -7.29
CA PRO A 83 22.28 -2.86 -8.32
C PRO A 83 21.92 -3.34 -9.72
N HIS A 84 21.14 -4.43 -9.80
CA HIS A 84 20.63 -5.01 -11.04
C HIS A 84 19.13 -5.26 -10.86
N PRO A 85 18.29 -4.20 -10.97
CA PRO A 85 16.88 -4.32 -10.67
C PRO A 85 16.19 -5.20 -11.71
N ARG A 86 15.22 -6.00 -11.25
CA ARG A 86 14.35 -6.77 -12.14
C ARG A 86 13.69 -5.86 -13.17
N ALA A 87 13.71 -6.30 -14.43
CA ALA A 87 13.02 -5.61 -15.50
C ALA A 87 11.50 -5.57 -15.25
N ILE A 88 10.95 -4.36 -15.29
CA ILE A 88 9.52 -4.06 -15.28
C ILE A 88 9.06 -3.86 -16.72
N THR A 89 8.02 -4.57 -17.11
CA THR A 89 7.44 -4.50 -18.46
C THR A 89 6.30 -3.48 -18.53
N VAL A 90 5.91 -3.09 -19.75
CA VAL A 90 4.73 -2.23 -19.95
C VAL A 90 3.47 -2.89 -19.39
N SER A 91 3.32 -4.22 -19.55
CA SER A 91 2.18 -4.94 -18.99
C SER A 91 2.14 -4.92 -17.46
N ASP A 92 3.30 -4.89 -16.79
CA ASP A 92 3.35 -4.80 -15.33
C ASP A 92 2.81 -3.45 -14.83
N VAL A 93 3.14 -2.35 -15.53
CA VAL A 93 2.71 -1.00 -15.12
C VAL A 93 1.29 -0.64 -15.57
N TRP A 94 0.78 -1.30 -16.60
CA TRP A 94 -0.61 -1.14 -17.08
C TRP A 94 -1.61 -1.99 -16.29
N ASP A 95 -1.14 -2.95 -15.50
CA ASP A 95 -1.99 -3.70 -14.57
C ASP A 95 -2.40 -2.82 -13.36
N ILE A 96 -3.36 -3.31 -12.57
CA ILE A 96 -3.89 -2.57 -11.41
C ILE A 96 -2.78 -2.27 -10.38
N ALA A 97 -1.92 -3.27 -10.13
CA ALA A 97 -0.71 -3.16 -9.34
C ALA A 97 0.41 -3.96 -9.99
N VAL A 98 1.66 -3.53 -9.77
CA VAL A 98 2.84 -4.26 -10.20
C VAL A 98 2.98 -5.51 -9.34
N MET A 99 2.79 -6.68 -9.97
CA MET A 99 2.90 -8.01 -9.35
C MET A 99 4.20 -8.73 -9.71
N ARG A 100 5.19 -7.98 -10.22
CA ARG A 100 6.49 -8.49 -10.66
C ARG A 100 7.42 -8.86 -9.50
N TYR A 101 7.11 -8.35 -8.32
CA TYR A 101 7.72 -8.67 -7.04
C TYR A 101 6.84 -9.65 -6.25
N SER A 102 7.35 -10.18 -5.14
CA SER A 102 6.60 -11.08 -4.24
C SER A 102 5.45 -10.40 -3.48
N PHE A 103 5.38 -9.07 -3.52
CA PHE A 103 4.37 -8.26 -2.84
C PHE A 103 3.80 -7.20 -3.79
N ALA A 104 2.52 -6.86 -3.64
CA ALA A 104 1.86 -5.93 -4.54
C ALA A 104 2.42 -4.51 -4.39
N LEU A 105 2.73 -3.87 -5.51
CA LEU A 105 3.19 -2.48 -5.57
C LEU A 105 2.20 -1.62 -6.36
N PHE A 106 1.50 -0.74 -5.66
CA PHE A 106 0.58 0.23 -6.24
C PHE A 106 1.31 1.54 -6.55
N THR A 107 1.05 2.12 -7.73
CA THR A 107 1.62 3.40 -8.12
C THR A 107 0.82 4.57 -7.58
N ARG A 108 1.51 5.60 -7.10
CA ARG A 108 0.91 6.90 -6.73
C ARG A 108 1.53 8.04 -7.52
N ARG A 109 0.78 9.12 -7.67
CA ARG A 109 1.14 10.26 -8.52
C ARG A 109 1.10 11.57 -7.78
N TYR A 110 1.92 12.52 -8.22
CA TYR A 110 1.83 13.88 -7.72
C TYR A 110 0.80 14.69 -8.52
N PRO A 111 0.08 15.64 -7.90
CA PRO A 111 -0.91 16.47 -8.61
C PRO A 111 -0.35 17.23 -9.83
N TRP A 112 0.92 17.63 -9.79
CA TRP A 112 1.57 18.35 -10.90
C TRP A 112 1.89 17.46 -12.10
N GLU A 113 1.76 16.14 -11.98
CA GLU A 113 1.87 15.21 -13.11
C GLU A 113 0.62 15.27 -14.00
N GLY A 114 -0.40 16.05 -13.65
CA GLY A 114 -1.55 16.31 -14.51
C GLY A 114 -2.75 15.40 -14.22
N ILE A 115 -3.95 15.92 -14.48
CA ILE A 115 -5.21 15.24 -14.17
C ILE A 115 -5.47 14.05 -15.11
N GLU A 116 -4.97 14.18 -16.34
CA GLU A 116 -5.01 13.20 -17.40
C GLU A 116 -4.34 11.88 -17.00
N ASN A 117 -3.27 11.93 -16.21
CA ASN A 117 -2.61 10.72 -15.70
C ASN A 117 -3.48 9.97 -14.68
N PHE A 118 -4.24 10.69 -13.84
CA PHE A 118 -5.24 10.07 -12.96
C PHE A 118 -6.43 9.53 -13.76
N ALA A 119 -6.88 10.24 -14.79
CA ALA A 119 -7.94 9.76 -15.69
C ALA A 119 -7.52 8.48 -16.42
N PHE A 120 -6.26 8.40 -16.84
CA PHE A 120 -5.69 7.20 -17.46
C PHE A 120 -5.60 6.03 -16.48
N ASP A 121 -5.19 6.28 -15.23
CA ASP A 121 -5.21 5.24 -14.19
C ASP A 121 -6.65 4.70 -13.98
N VAL A 122 -7.65 5.59 -13.91
CA VAL A 122 -9.06 5.19 -13.80
C VAL A 122 -9.52 4.35 -15.00
N LEU A 123 -9.07 4.67 -16.22
CA LEU A 123 -9.37 3.89 -17.43
C LEU A 123 -8.82 2.46 -17.32
N LEU A 124 -7.63 2.28 -16.76
CA LEU A 124 -7.01 0.97 -16.52
C LEU A 124 -7.63 0.21 -15.33
N GLY A 125 -8.58 0.81 -14.62
CA GLY A 125 -9.12 0.27 -13.36
C GLY A 125 -8.16 0.39 -12.18
N LYS A 126 -7.06 1.16 -12.34
CA LYS A 126 -6.11 1.46 -11.26
C LYS A 126 -6.75 2.45 -10.29
N PRO A 127 -6.46 2.31 -8.98
CA PRO A 127 -6.86 3.34 -8.04
C PRO A 127 -6.07 4.64 -8.28
N ALA A 128 -6.78 5.76 -8.33
CA ALA A 128 -6.17 7.08 -8.37
C ALA A 128 -5.60 7.44 -6.98
N ILE A 129 -4.30 7.20 -6.76
CA ILE A 129 -3.61 7.50 -5.50
C ILE A 129 -2.76 8.75 -5.68
N ALA A 130 -3.14 9.85 -5.02
CA ALA A 130 -2.38 11.09 -5.02
C ALA A 130 -1.44 11.18 -3.81
N VAL A 131 -0.23 11.71 -4.02
CA VAL A 131 0.70 12.08 -2.96
C VAL A 131 0.92 13.58 -2.94
N ILE A 132 0.84 14.16 -1.74
CA ILE A 132 1.20 15.56 -1.47
C ILE A 132 2.06 15.61 -0.22
N HIS A 133 2.85 16.66 -0.11
CA HIS A 133 3.54 17.04 1.12
C HIS A 133 2.94 18.37 1.64
N HIS A 134 3.26 18.74 2.88
CA HIS A 134 2.65 19.89 3.55
C HIS A 134 2.85 21.23 2.81
N ASP A 135 3.95 21.36 2.07
CA ASP A 135 4.26 22.51 1.22
C ASP A 135 3.24 22.70 0.09
N TYR A 136 2.62 21.62 -0.39
CA TYR A 136 1.53 21.69 -1.36
C TYR A 136 0.32 22.47 -0.82
N CYS A 137 0.13 22.49 0.50
CA CYS A 137 -0.94 23.20 1.20
C CYS A 137 -0.54 24.61 1.68
N SER A 138 0.66 25.10 1.31
CA SER A 138 1.19 26.41 1.75
C SER A 138 0.34 27.62 1.33
N ASP A 139 -0.54 27.46 0.36
CA ASP A 139 -1.43 28.47 -0.22
C ASP A 139 -2.84 28.41 0.37
N HIS A 140 -2.95 28.15 1.68
CA HIS A 140 -4.23 27.89 2.35
C HIS A 140 -5.05 26.78 1.66
N CYS A 141 -4.35 25.76 1.16
CA CYS A 141 -4.92 24.62 0.43
C CYS A 141 -5.60 24.95 -0.90
N ALA A 142 -5.43 26.14 -1.49
CA ALA A 142 -6.11 26.50 -2.74
C ALA A 142 -5.78 25.53 -3.89
N ARG A 143 -4.50 25.17 -4.08
CA ARG A 143 -4.05 24.15 -5.04
C ARG A 143 -4.68 22.78 -4.78
N LEU A 144 -4.74 22.37 -3.52
CA LEU A 144 -5.35 21.10 -3.12
C LEU A 144 -6.84 21.05 -3.46
N VAL A 145 -7.58 22.11 -3.13
CA VAL A 145 -9.01 22.20 -3.44
C VAL A 145 -9.24 22.17 -4.94
N ASN A 146 -8.46 22.94 -5.73
CA ASN A 146 -8.56 22.93 -7.18
C ASN A 146 -8.28 21.54 -7.77
N PHE A 147 -7.24 20.85 -7.29
CA PHE A 147 -6.91 19.50 -7.72
C PHE A 147 -8.05 18.50 -7.41
N ILE A 148 -8.61 18.54 -6.20
CA ILE A 148 -9.74 17.69 -5.79
C ILE A 148 -10.97 17.97 -6.65
N GLN A 149 -11.28 19.24 -6.94
CA GLN A 149 -12.39 19.61 -7.82
C GLN A 149 -12.20 19.03 -9.23
N ARG A 150 -10.99 19.11 -9.79
CA ARG A 150 -10.67 18.53 -11.10
C ARG A 150 -10.78 17.00 -11.10
N LEU A 151 -10.36 16.32 -10.04
CA LEU A 151 -10.53 14.87 -9.89
C LEU A 151 -12.01 14.48 -9.81
N ASN A 152 -12.80 15.22 -9.04
CA ASN A 152 -14.24 14.96 -8.91
C ASN A 152 -15.04 15.31 -10.18
N ALA A 153 -14.48 16.15 -11.05
CA ALA A 153 -15.05 16.49 -12.35
C ALA A 153 -14.71 15.49 -13.47
N LEU A 154 -13.93 14.44 -13.19
CA LEU A 154 -13.72 13.36 -14.15
C LEU A 154 -15.05 12.67 -14.48
N HIS A 155 -15.18 12.17 -15.71
CA HIS A 155 -16.41 11.51 -16.20
C HIS A 155 -16.90 10.41 -15.24
N ARG A 156 -15.95 9.68 -14.64
CA ARG A 156 -16.21 8.77 -13.51
C ARG A 156 -15.58 9.36 -12.25
N ALA A 157 -16.37 10.08 -11.47
CA ALA A 157 -15.91 10.66 -10.22
C ALA A 157 -15.39 9.56 -9.26
N PRO A 158 -14.22 9.76 -8.63
CA PRO A 158 -13.66 8.78 -7.72
C PRO A 158 -14.47 8.69 -6.42
N THR A 159 -14.51 7.51 -5.83
CA THR A 159 -14.98 7.34 -4.44
C THR A 159 -13.79 7.50 -3.49
N TRP A 160 -13.81 8.54 -2.66
CA TRP A 160 -12.76 8.78 -1.68
C TRP A 160 -12.77 7.75 -0.57
N ARG A 161 -11.61 7.12 -0.33
CA ARG A 161 -11.40 6.07 0.69
C ARG A 161 -10.03 6.22 1.32
N ASN A 162 -9.85 5.57 2.46
CA ASN A 162 -8.51 5.41 3.02
C ASN A 162 -7.67 4.44 2.18
N LEU A 163 -6.35 4.44 2.39
CA LEU A 163 -5.42 3.69 1.54
C LEU A 163 -5.64 2.18 1.66
N GLY A 164 -5.93 1.68 2.86
CA GLY A 164 -6.23 0.27 3.12
C GLY A 164 -7.45 -0.21 2.34
N GLU A 165 -8.54 0.55 2.33
CA GLU A 165 -9.75 0.21 1.56
C GLU A 165 -9.52 0.32 0.05
N VAL A 166 -8.71 1.29 -0.39
CA VAL A 166 -8.32 1.39 -1.81
C VAL A 166 -7.61 0.11 -2.26
N VAL A 167 -6.58 -0.34 -1.53
CA VAL A 167 -5.83 -1.54 -1.93
C VAL A 167 -6.66 -2.82 -1.77
N ARG A 168 -7.48 -2.95 -0.71
CA ARG A 168 -8.34 -4.13 -0.50
C ARG A 168 -9.40 -4.27 -1.58
N ARG A 169 -9.88 -3.18 -2.16
CA ARG A 169 -10.91 -3.21 -3.22
C ARG A 169 -10.32 -3.27 -4.62
N SER A 170 -9.01 -3.10 -4.74
CA SER A 170 -8.31 -3.15 -6.01
C SER A 170 -8.23 -4.59 -6.50
N CYS A 171 -9.07 -4.91 -7.48
CA CYS A 171 -9.11 -6.21 -8.12
C CYS A 171 -9.65 -6.05 -9.54
N ARG A 172 -9.31 -6.99 -10.40
CA ARG A 172 -9.89 -7.07 -11.75
C ARG A 172 -10.99 -8.11 -11.70
N GLN A 173 -12.19 -7.76 -12.14
CA GLN A 173 -13.34 -8.64 -12.10
C GLN A 173 -13.96 -8.79 -13.48
N ARG A 174 -14.43 -9.99 -13.80
CA ARG A 174 -15.18 -10.27 -15.03
C ARG A 174 -16.20 -11.36 -14.76
N GLU A 175 -17.45 -11.13 -15.12
CA GLU A 175 -18.47 -12.18 -15.13
C GLU A 175 -18.28 -13.06 -16.36
N VAL A 176 -18.08 -14.37 -16.15
CA VAL A 176 -17.77 -15.34 -17.21
C VAL A 176 -18.98 -16.19 -17.60
N SER A 177 -19.92 -16.36 -16.69
CA SER A 177 -21.24 -16.93 -16.93
C SER A 177 -22.20 -16.35 -15.90
N LEU A 178 -23.51 -16.60 -16.07
CA LEU A 178 -24.53 -16.07 -15.18
C LEU A 178 -24.24 -16.46 -13.72
N GLY A 179 -23.95 -15.46 -12.88
CA GLY A 179 -23.67 -15.68 -11.46
C GLY A 179 -22.24 -16.15 -11.15
N VAL A 180 -21.35 -16.30 -12.14
CA VAL A 180 -19.95 -16.70 -11.92
C VAL A 180 -19.00 -15.57 -12.31
N VAL A 181 -18.22 -15.10 -11.33
CA VAL A 181 -17.32 -13.95 -11.49
C VAL A 181 -15.88 -14.38 -11.25
N GLU A 182 -15.03 -14.21 -12.25
CA GLU A 182 -13.58 -14.33 -12.08
C GLU A 182 -13.01 -13.05 -11.47
N VAL A 183 -12.13 -13.21 -10.48
CA VAL A 183 -11.47 -12.08 -9.81
C VAL A 183 -9.96 -12.30 -9.72
N GLU A 184 -9.20 -11.32 -10.20
CA GLU A 184 -7.77 -11.21 -9.92
C GLU A 184 -7.56 -10.36 -8.65
N MET A 185 -6.98 -10.98 -7.63
CA MET A 185 -6.54 -10.36 -6.39
C MET A 185 -5.08 -9.93 -6.49
N TYR A 186 -4.75 -8.75 -5.96
CA TYR A 186 -3.39 -8.19 -5.99
C TYR A 186 -2.73 -8.21 -4.60
N GLY A 187 -3.34 -7.51 -3.64
CA GLY A 187 -2.87 -7.47 -2.25
C GLY A 187 -2.96 -8.82 -1.54
N THR A 188 -2.53 -8.86 -0.28
CA THR A 188 -2.72 -10.04 0.59
C THR A 188 -4.09 -10.04 1.27
N GLU A 189 -4.85 -8.95 1.12
CA GLU A 189 -6.26 -8.87 1.50
C GLU A 189 -7.10 -8.37 0.32
N LEU A 190 -8.29 -8.95 0.15
CA LEU A 190 -9.28 -8.58 -0.88
C LEU A 190 -10.64 -8.41 -0.22
N ARG A 191 -11.30 -7.28 -0.49
CA ARG A 191 -12.70 -7.06 -0.16
C ARG A 191 -13.56 -7.26 -1.40
N ILE A 192 -14.36 -8.32 -1.38
CA ILE A 192 -15.32 -8.64 -2.42
C ILE A 192 -16.74 -8.32 -1.92
N GLU A 193 -17.60 -7.85 -2.82
CA GLU A 193 -18.97 -7.47 -2.52
C GLU A 193 -19.88 -8.00 -3.63
N ASN A 194 -20.94 -8.71 -3.25
CA ASN A 194 -22.01 -9.05 -4.19
C ASN A 194 -23.03 -7.92 -4.19
N ARG A 195 -23.03 -7.14 -5.27
CA ARG A 195 -23.96 -6.01 -5.45
C ARG A 195 -25.18 -6.35 -6.30
N SER A 196 -25.32 -7.59 -6.77
CA SER A 196 -26.54 -8.02 -7.46
C SER A 196 -27.63 -8.42 -6.46
N ASP A 197 -28.82 -8.60 -7.00
CA ASP A 197 -30.00 -9.18 -6.39
C ASP A 197 -30.00 -10.72 -6.39
N GLN A 198 -29.02 -11.33 -7.07
CA GLN A 198 -28.82 -12.79 -7.11
C GLN A 198 -27.53 -13.21 -6.39
N PRO A 199 -27.49 -14.44 -5.82
CA PRO A 199 -26.25 -15.04 -5.33
C PRO A 199 -25.19 -15.10 -6.45
N LYS A 200 -23.92 -14.94 -6.07
CA LYS A 200 -22.79 -15.06 -7.00
C LYS A 200 -21.70 -15.96 -6.46
N HIS A 201 -21.12 -16.74 -7.35
CA HIS A 201 -19.94 -17.54 -7.14
C HIS A 201 -18.70 -16.81 -7.67
N PHE A 202 -17.70 -16.61 -6.81
CA PHE A 202 -16.48 -15.89 -7.14
C PHE A 202 -15.29 -16.84 -7.25
N LEU A 203 -14.71 -16.91 -8.45
CA LEU A 203 -13.49 -17.65 -8.75
C LEU A 203 -12.30 -16.70 -8.62
N ILE A 204 -11.57 -16.81 -7.52
CA ILE A 204 -10.55 -15.82 -7.15
C ILE A 204 -9.18 -16.41 -7.39
N LYS A 205 -8.37 -15.68 -8.15
CA LYS A 205 -6.96 -16.00 -8.40
C LYS A 205 -6.05 -14.88 -7.96
N ARG A 206 -4.84 -15.25 -7.54
CA ARG A 206 -3.75 -14.29 -7.25
C ARG A 206 -2.44 -14.86 -7.74
N ARG A 207 -1.64 -14.05 -8.44
CA ARG A 207 -0.25 -14.40 -8.76
C ARG A 207 0.54 -14.64 -7.47
N ASP A 208 1.13 -15.81 -7.35
CA ASP A 208 2.03 -16.16 -6.25
C ASP A 208 2.96 -17.30 -6.69
N HIS A 209 4.28 -17.03 -6.64
CA HIS A 209 5.31 -17.98 -7.09
C HIS A 209 5.84 -18.88 -5.97
N GLU A 210 5.37 -18.71 -4.73
CA GLU A 210 5.86 -19.43 -3.56
C GLU A 210 4.69 -19.84 -2.68
N ALA A 211 3.85 -20.75 -3.19
CA ALA A 211 2.69 -21.26 -2.48
C ALA A 211 3.03 -21.91 -1.13
N SER A 212 4.23 -22.49 -0.99
CA SER A 212 4.73 -23.06 0.27
C SER A 212 4.90 -22.04 1.39
N ALA A 213 5.00 -20.73 1.07
CA ALA A 213 5.06 -19.68 2.07
C ALA A 213 3.70 -19.33 2.68
N ILE A 214 2.59 -19.76 2.05
CA ILE A 214 1.24 -19.50 2.53
C ILE A 214 0.94 -20.43 3.69
N GLN A 215 0.59 -19.85 4.84
CA GLN A 215 0.15 -20.58 6.02
C GLN A 215 -1.33 -20.95 5.88
N ARG A 216 -2.18 -19.98 5.54
CA ARG A 216 -3.63 -20.15 5.40
C ARG A 216 -4.26 -19.01 4.62
N ILE A 217 -5.46 -19.26 4.09
CA ILE A 217 -6.31 -18.25 3.47
C ILE A 217 -7.66 -18.26 4.20
N CYS A 218 -8.12 -17.09 4.62
CA CYS A 218 -9.35 -16.96 5.40
C CYS A 218 -10.36 -16.04 4.70
N ALA A 219 -11.64 -16.42 4.71
CA ALA A 219 -12.78 -15.55 4.44
C ALA A 219 -13.39 -15.10 5.78
N GLY A 220 -13.00 -13.92 6.24
CA GLY A 220 -13.36 -13.44 7.57
C GLY A 220 -12.70 -14.28 8.65
N ALA A 221 -13.49 -14.93 9.50
CA ALA A 221 -12.99 -15.82 10.55
C ALA A 221 -12.76 -17.27 10.10
N HIS A 222 -13.26 -17.65 8.91
CA HIS A 222 -13.23 -19.04 8.44
C HIS A 222 -12.07 -19.26 7.48
N GLU A 223 -11.32 -20.34 7.69
CA GLU A 223 -10.32 -20.80 6.73
C GLU A 223 -11.00 -21.44 5.52
N ILE A 224 -10.50 -21.14 4.32
CA ILE A 224 -11.06 -21.62 3.04
C ILE A 224 -10.03 -22.44 2.28
N SER A 225 -10.52 -23.43 1.53
CA SER A 225 -9.68 -24.24 0.67
C SER A 225 -9.14 -23.44 -0.51
N TRP A 226 -7.92 -23.77 -0.91
CA TRP A 226 -7.24 -23.15 -2.03
C TRP A 226 -6.28 -24.15 -2.67
N LYS A 227 -5.87 -23.89 -3.91
CA LYS A 227 -4.93 -24.72 -4.65
C LYS A 227 -3.91 -23.88 -5.42
N PRO A 228 -2.63 -24.27 -5.45
CA PRO A 228 -1.66 -23.66 -6.34
C PRO A 228 -1.86 -24.16 -7.78
N VAL A 229 -1.95 -23.25 -8.74
CA VAL A 229 -2.13 -23.56 -10.17
C VAL A 229 -1.25 -22.59 -10.98
N ASN A 230 -0.26 -23.11 -11.70
CA ASN A 230 0.54 -22.35 -12.68
C ASN A 230 1.01 -20.96 -12.20
N GLY A 231 1.69 -20.90 -11.03
CA GLY A 231 2.19 -19.64 -10.47
C GLY A 231 1.10 -18.70 -9.92
N HIS A 232 -0.10 -19.24 -9.73
CA HIS A 232 -1.21 -18.59 -9.04
C HIS A 232 -1.66 -19.46 -7.88
N ILE A 233 -2.40 -18.84 -6.97
CA ILE A 233 -3.31 -19.53 -6.07
C ILE A 233 -4.73 -19.29 -6.56
N GLU A 234 -5.56 -20.32 -6.45
CA GLU A 234 -6.98 -20.28 -6.77
C GLU A 234 -7.79 -20.66 -5.53
N LEU A 235 -8.86 -19.93 -5.29
CA LEU A 235 -9.82 -20.14 -4.20
C LEU A 235 -11.20 -19.67 -4.66
N GLU A 236 -12.23 -20.15 -3.98
CA GLU A 236 -13.62 -19.95 -4.38
C GLU A 236 -14.45 -19.55 -3.17
N ILE A 237 -15.38 -18.61 -3.36
CA ILE A 237 -16.38 -18.24 -2.35
C ILE A 237 -17.72 -17.94 -3.01
N GLU A 238 -18.80 -18.18 -2.28
CA GLU A 238 -20.15 -17.76 -2.66
C GLU A 238 -20.59 -16.61 -1.76
N LEU A 239 -21.33 -15.66 -2.33
CA LEU A 239 -21.96 -14.57 -1.58
C LEU A 239 -23.42 -14.41 -1.99
N ASN A 240 -24.30 -14.28 -1.00
CA ASN A 240 -25.69 -13.91 -1.21
C ASN A 240 -25.82 -12.44 -1.65
N PRO A 241 -27.00 -12.03 -2.15
CA PRO A 241 -27.27 -10.64 -2.49
C PRO A 241 -26.93 -9.67 -1.36
N GLY A 242 -26.15 -8.63 -1.66
CA GLY A 242 -25.75 -7.60 -0.68
C GLY A 242 -24.65 -8.01 0.29
N GLU A 243 -24.21 -9.28 0.30
CA GLU A 243 -23.13 -9.73 1.16
C GLU A 243 -21.76 -9.20 0.71
N ASN A 244 -20.84 -9.12 1.66
CA ASN A 244 -19.46 -8.75 1.42
C ASN A 244 -18.55 -9.57 2.32
N GLN A 245 -17.35 -9.84 1.82
CA GLN A 245 -16.37 -10.65 2.52
C GLN A 245 -14.98 -10.06 2.34
N VAL A 246 -14.17 -10.13 3.40
CA VAL A 246 -12.73 -9.88 3.32
C VAL A 246 -12.01 -11.21 3.31
N ILE A 247 -11.25 -11.43 2.24
CA ILE A 247 -10.32 -12.54 2.09
C ILE A 247 -8.95 -12.08 2.57
N GLN A 248 -8.27 -12.90 3.34
CA GLN A 248 -6.95 -12.62 3.89
C GLN A 248 -6.02 -13.80 3.66
N ILE A 249 -4.87 -13.54 3.07
CA ILE A 249 -3.79 -14.50 2.91
C ILE A 249 -2.79 -14.26 4.03
N ARG A 250 -2.49 -15.30 4.80
CA ARG A 250 -1.48 -15.28 5.84
C ARG A 250 -0.30 -16.15 5.41
N PHE A 251 0.88 -15.60 5.54
CA PHE A 251 2.14 -16.28 5.22
C PHE A 251 2.81 -16.72 6.51
N TYR A 252 3.63 -17.77 6.43
CA TYR A 252 4.57 -18.06 7.50
C TYR A 252 5.51 -16.88 7.70
N ASP A 253 5.69 -16.48 8.96
CA ASP A 253 6.70 -15.49 9.32
C ASP A 253 8.05 -15.89 8.75
N ALA A 254 8.84 -14.90 8.35
CA ALA A 254 10.18 -15.09 7.76
C ALA A 254 11.22 -15.57 8.79
N ALA A 255 10.81 -16.39 9.78
CA ALA A 255 11.47 -16.64 11.05
C ALA A 255 13.00 -16.82 10.95
N GLU A 256 13.72 -15.74 11.26
CA GLU A 256 14.99 -15.81 11.97
C GLU A 256 14.94 -14.85 13.15
N LYS A 257 14.65 -15.39 14.34
CA LYS A 257 14.78 -14.70 15.61
C LYS A 257 16.26 -14.41 15.89
N ARG A 258 16.81 -13.37 15.28
CA ARG A 258 18.00 -12.68 15.79
C ARG A 258 17.71 -11.19 15.79
N ARG A 259 17.87 -10.57 16.97
CA ARG A 259 17.75 -9.12 17.16
C ARG A 259 18.89 -8.45 16.39
N SER A 260 18.63 -7.99 15.17
CA SER A 260 19.44 -6.91 14.59
C SER A 260 18.94 -5.62 15.21
N GLY A 261 19.42 -5.32 16.41
CA GLY A 261 19.21 -4.00 16.99
C GLY A 261 20.09 -3.01 16.26
N ASP A 262 19.50 -1.95 15.70
CA ASP A 262 20.28 -0.85 15.14
C ASP A 262 21.35 -0.39 16.15
N ASN A 263 22.61 -0.31 15.69
CA ASN A 263 23.74 0.10 16.51
C ASN A 263 23.48 1.48 17.16
N LEU A 264 24.01 1.72 18.37
CA LEU A 264 23.84 2.97 19.13
C LEU A 264 24.00 4.26 18.28
N PRO A 265 24.99 4.35 17.36
CA PRO A 265 25.15 5.52 16.49
C PRO A 265 23.95 5.77 15.56
N TYR A 266 23.30 4.71 15.06
CA TYR A 266 22.12 4.84 14.21
C TYR A 266 20.94 5.43 15.00
N ARG A 267 20.71 4.95 16.22
CA ARG A 267 19.64 5.46 17.08
C ARG A 267 19.83 6.94 17.42
N LEU A 268 21.06 7.33 17.75
CA LEU A 268 21.41 8.73 17.99
C LEU A 268 21.15 9.60 16.75
N LYS A 269 21.54 9.13 15.56
CA LYS A 269 21.27 9.84 14.30
C LYS A 269 19.79 9.99 14.00
N ALA A 270 19.00 8.94 14.22
CA ALA A 270 17.56 8.97 14.04
C ALA A 270 16.89 9.95 15.01
N MET A 271 17.28 9.94 16.29
CA MET A 271 16.80 10.91 17.28
C MET A 271 17.15 12.34 16.90
N LEU A 272 18.41 12.62 16.57
CA LEU A 272 18.83 13.97 16.17
C LEU A 272 18.01 14.47 14.98
N ARG A 273 17.80 13.61 13.98
CA ARG A 273 16.96 13.95 12.83
C ARG A 273 15.53 14.28 13.25
N ARG A 274 14.93 13.48 14.12
CA ARG A 274 13.58 13.73 14.63
C ARG A 274 13.48 15.08 15.32
N TYR A 275 14.42 15.40 16.22
CA TYR A 275 14.47 16.70 16.89
C TYR A 275 14.62 17.85 15.88
N LEU A 276 15.49 17.71 14.88
CA LEU A 276 15.65 18.72 13.83
C LEU A 276 14.38 18.89 12.98
N CYS A 277 13.66 17.80 12.68
CA CYS A 277 12.38 17.86 11.99
C CYS A 277 11.32 18.55 12.85
N GLU A 278 11.21 18.23 14.13
CA GLU A 278 10.29 18.89 15.06
C GLU A 278 10.61 20.38 15.22
N VAL A 279 11.90 20.75 15.28
CA VAL A 279 12.33 22.15 15.30
C VAL A 279 11.93 22.86 14.01
N ARG A 280 12.20 22.23 12.86
CA ARG A 280 11.83 22.78 11.55
C ARG A 280 10.32 23.00 11.46
N ASP A 281 9.53 21.98 11.77
CA ASP A 281 8.09 21.97 11.53
C ASP A 281 7.34 22.86 12.53
N ASN A 282 7.77 22.94 13.79
CA ASN A 282 7.09 23.75 14.82
C ASN A 282 7.59 25.19 14.92
N TYR A 283 8.85 25.47 14.55
CA TYR A 283 9.45 26.80 14.80
C TYR A 283 9.92 27.50 13.51
N ILE A 284 10.56 26.78 12.57
CA ILE A 284 11.13 27.39 11.37
C ILE A 284 10.07 27.66 10.30
N VAL A 285 9.24 26.65 9.98
CA VAL A 285 8.20 26.79 8.95
C VAL A 285 7.21 27.90 9.34
N PRO A 286 6.66 27.95 10.58
CA PRO A 286 5.75 29.03 10.97
C PRO A 286 6.40 30.42 10.97
N MET A 287 7.69 30.53 11.34
CA MET A 287 8.40 31.83 11.27
C MET A 287 8.54 32.33 9.83
N ARG A 288 8.85 31.45 8.86
CA ARG A 288 8.94 31.85 7.45
C ARG A 288 7.62 32.41 6.93
N PHE A 289 6.49 31.79 7.27
CA PHE A 289 5.17 32.32 6.90
C PHE A 289 4.86 33.68 7.53
N ARG A 290 5.32 33.94 8.77
CA ARG A 290 5.16 35.25 9.42
C ARG A 290 5.99 36.36 8.77
N PHE A 291 7.18 36.05 8.25
CA PHE A 291 8.02 37.07 7.59
C PHE A 291 7.62 37.34 6.13
N THR A 292 7.00 36.39 5.43
CA THR A 292 6.45 36.63 4.08
C THR A 292 5.10 37.36 4.09
N ALA A 293 4.39 37.41 5.21
CA ALA A 293 3.15 38.18 5.34
C ALA A 293 3.36 39.70 5.57
N TYR A 294 4.62 40.15 5.65
CA TYR A 294 5.02 41.56 5.83
C TYR A 294 5.76 42.14 4.61
N ARG A 295 5.55 41.56 3.42
CA ARG A 295 6.01 42.13 2.13
C ARG A 295 4.87 42.18 1.14
#